data_AF-A0A1A7XY56-F1
#
_entry.id   AF-A0A1A7XY56-F1
#
_cell.length_a   1.000
_cell.length_b   1.000
_cell.length_c   1.000
_cell.angle_alpha   90.00
_cell.angle_beta   90.00
_cell.angle_gamma   90.00
#
_symmetry.space_group_name_H-M   'P 1'
#
loop_
_entity.id
_entity.type
_entity.pdbx_description
1 polymer ?
#
loop_
_entity_poly.entity_id
_entity_poly.type
_entity_poly.pdbx_seq_one_letter_code
_entity_poly.pdbx_strand_id
1 'polypeptide(L)'
;VALPDAEPLIHFALNCGAKGCPPIKTYTPEDIDVQLRTAAEAFLENDDGCLVDSVTGEVRLSQIFRWYKADFGGTDEKVLKWVLDHMGDSEKKTRLRGVLSSGKIKVTFHPYDWSSNSSR
;
A
#
# COMPACT_ATOMS: atom_id res chain seq x y z
N VAL A 1 24.21 1.71 10.26
CA VAL A 1 23.40 2.88 10.67
C VAL A 1 21.94 2.47 10.60
N ALA A 2 21.17 2.66 11.66
CA ALA A 2 19.73 2.42 11.67
C ALA A 2 18.99 3.76 11.52
N LEU A 3 17.84 3.77 10.85
CA LEU A 3 17.00 4.96 10.73
C LEU A 3 16.36 5.31 12.08
N PRO A 4 16.14 6.60 12.38
CA PRO A 4 15.52 7.05 13.63
C PRO A 4 14.03 6.72 13.70
N ASP A 5 13.37 6.62 12.54
CA ASP A 5 11.95 6.29 12.39
C ASP A 5 11.78 5.04 11.51
N ALA A 6 10.65 4.35 11.65
CA ALA A 6 10.30 3.23 10.77
C ALA A 6 10.12 3.74 9.33
N GLU A 7 10.70 3.04 8.35
CA GLU A 7 10.56 3.33 6.92
C GLU A 7 9.47 2.43 6.32
N PRO A 8 8.23 2.92 6.11
CA PRO A 8 7.11 2.08 5.70
C PRO A 8 7.27 1.52 4.29
N LEU A 9 8.09 2.16 3.44
CA LEU A 9 8.30 1.70 2.08
C LEU A 9 8.97 0.31 2.02
N ILE A 10 9.66 -0.10 3.10
CA ILE A 10 10.31 -1.41 3.16
C ILE A 10 9.33 -2.58 3.03
N HIS A 11 8.07 -2.40 3.47
CA HIS A 11 7.02 -3.42 3.39
C HIS A 11 6.62 -3.76 1.95
N PHE A 12 6.90 -2.86 0.99
CA PHE A 12 6.62 -3.06 -0.43
C PHE A 12 7.86 -3.55 -1.20
N ALA A 13 9.05 -3.39 -0.63
CA ALA A 13 10.28 -3.95 -1.20
C ALA A 13 10.50 -5.42 -0.85
N LEU A 14 10.02 -5.86 0.31
CA LEU A 14 10.13 -7.24 0.77
C LEU A 14 9.08 -8.12 0.06
N ASN A 15 9.41 -8.56 -1.15
CA ASN A 15 8.66 -9.59 -1.87
C ASN A 15 8.99 -10.97 -1.26
N CYS A 16 7.99 -11.66 -0.71
CA CYS A 16 8.10 -13.00 -0.14
C CYS A 16 8.01 -14.16 -1.17
N GLY A 17 8.06 -13.86 -2.47
CA GLY A 17 7.91 -14.78 -3.59
C GLY A 17 6.45 -15.14 -3.92
N ALA A 18 5.46 -14.49 -3.29
CA ALA A 18 4.04 -14.84 -3.44
C ALA A 18 3.40 -14.26 -4.72
N LYS A 19 2.26 -14.81 -5.16
CA LYS A 19 1.63 -14.53 -6.47
C LYS A 19 1.13 -13.09 -6.63
N GLY A 20 0.85 -12.43 -5.50
CA GLY A 20 0.47 -11.02 -5.43
C GLY A 20 1.64 -10.06 -5.18
N CYS A 21 2.90 -10.53 -5.20
CA CYS A 21 4.04 -9.67 -4.92
C CYS A 21 4.55 -8.92 -6.17
N PRO A 22 4.93 -7.64 -6.04
CA PRO A 22 5.54 -6.87 -7.13
C PRO A 22 6.88 -7.50 -7.58
N PRO A 23 7.29 -7.36 -8.85
CA PRO A 23 8.48 -8.03 -9.38
C PRO A 23 9.74 -7.74 -8.54
N ILE A 24 10.54 -8.77 -8.27
CA ILE A 24 11.80 -8.65 -7.55
C ILE A 24 12.72 -7.71 -8.33
N LYS A 25 12.89 -6.49 -7.83
CA LYS A 25 13.84 -5.52 -8.37
C LYS A 25 15.15 -5.63 -7.60
N THR A 26 16.26 -5.62 -8.33
CA THR A 26 17.59 -5.43 -7.74
C THR A 26 17.71 -4.00 -7.27
N TYR A 27 17.85 -3.80 -5.96
CA TYR A 27 18.00 -2.47 -5.40
C TYR A 27 19.47 -2.03 -5.43
N THR A 28 19.70 -0.77 -5.76
CA THR A 28 21.03 -0.13 -5.72
C THR A 28 21.05 0.88 -4.57
N PRO A 29 22.16 1.00 -3.81
CA PRO A 29 22.26 1.98 -2.73
C PRO A 29 21.96 3.41 -3.21
N GLU A 30 22.30 3.72 -4.47
CA GLU A 30 22.16 5.05 -5.07
C GLU A 30 20.69 5.39 -5.40
N ASP A 31 19.85 4.39 -5.68
CA ASP A 31 18.47 4.60 -6.15
C ASP A 31 17.40 4.00 -5.23
N ILE A 32 17.80 3.51 -4.05
CA ILE A 32 16.94 2.76 -3.13
C ILE A 32 15.63 3.49 -2.82
N ASP A 33 15.68 4.80 -2.55
CA ASP A 33 14.50 5.62 -2.25
C ASP A 33 13.51 5.68 -3.41
N VAL A 34 14.02 5.85 -4.64
CA VAL A 34 13.21 5.91 -5.86
C VAL A 34 12.60 4.55 -6.16
N GLN A 35 13.39 3.49 -6.02
CA GLN A 35 12.96 2.12 -6.27
C GLN A 35 11.89 1.68 -5.26
N LEU A 36 12.04 2.05 -3.99
CA LEU A 36 11.07 1.83 -2.92
C LEU A 36 9.75 2.55 -3.18
N ARG A 37 9.80 3.84 -3.56
CA ARG A 37 8.59 4.61 -3.93
C ARG A 37 7.88 4.00 -5.13
N THR A 38 8.62 3.59 -6.14
CA THR A 38 8.06 2.94 -7.33
C THR A 38 7.38 1.61 -6.99
N ALA A 39 7.95 0.84 -6.06
CA ALA A 39 7.35 -0.41 -5.60
C ALA A 39 6.04 -0.17 -4.84
N ALA A 40 6.01 0.84 -3.95
CA ALA A 40 4.81 1.23 -3.22
C ALA A 40 3.72 1.74 -4.17
N GLU A 41 4.06 2.60 -5.14
CA GLU A 41 3.13 3.10 -6.15
C GLU A 41 2.51 1.96 -6.96
N ALA A 42 3.34 1.05 -7.48
CA ALA A 42 2.86 -0.11 -8.24
C ALA A 42 1.96 -1.03 -7.41
N PHE A 43 2.25 -1.20 -6.12
CA PHE A 43 1.43 -1.98 -5.22
C PHE A 43 0.06 -1.33 -4.97
N LEU A 44 0.03 -0.01 -4.76
CA LEU A 44 -1.21 0.75 -4.52
C LEU A 44 -2.09 0.85 -5.77
N GLU A 45 -1.51 0.82 -6.96
CA GLU A 45 -2.27 0.75 -8.21
C GLU A 45 -2.92 -0.64 -8.41
N ASN A 46 -2.42 -1.70 -7.79
CA ASN A 46 -3.09 -3.00 -7.78
C ASN A 46 -4.30 -3.00 -6.81
N ASP A 47 -5.40 -3.62 -7.21
CA ASP A 47 -6.62 -3.78 -6.39
C ASP A 47 -6.39 -4.64 -5.14
N ASP A 48 -5.35 -5.49 -5.13
CA ASP A 48 -4.93 -6.22 -3.92
C ASP A 48 -4.28 -5.29 -2.87
N GLY A 49 -3.72 -4.16 -3.32
CA GLY A 49 -3.07 -3.17 -2.47
C GLY A 49 -4.04 -2.10 -1.96
N CYS A 50 -4.82 -1.53 -2.88
CA CYS A 50 -5.84 -0.53 -2.60
C CYS A 50 -6.99 -0.62 -3.60
N LEU A 51 -8.19 -0.84 -3.09
CA LEU A 51 -9.44 -0.80 -3.85
C LEU A 51 -10.33 0.32 -3.28
N VAL A 52 -10.79 1.22 -4.16
CA VAL A 52 -11.62 2.38 -3.80
C VAL A 52 -13.01 2.20 -4.39
N ASP A 53 -14.01 2.02 -3.52
CA ASP A 53 -15.42 2.02 -3.90
C ASP A 53 -16.05 3.38 -3.55
N SER A 54 -16.16 4.24 -4.56
CA SER A 54 -16.76 5.56 -4.43
C SER A 54 -18.28 5.54 -4.25
N VAL A 55 -18.96 4.42 -4.57
CA VAL A 55 -20.42 4.30 -4.43
C VAL A 55 -20.77 4.05 -2.97
N THR A 56 -20.04 3.16 -2.32
CA THR A 56 -20.28 2.80 -0.90
C THR A 56 -19.47 3.66 0.08
N GLY A 57 -18.44 4.38 -0.39
CA GLY A 57 -17.49 5.09 0.46
C GLY A 57 -16.55 4.13 1.21
N GLU A 58 -16.35 2.93 0.68
CA GLU A 58 -15.43 1.93 1.25
C GLU A 58 -14.06 2.00 0.57
N VAL A 59 -13.00 2.03 1.38
CA VAL A 59 -11.62 1.85 0.91
C VAL A 59 -11.11 0.54 1.50
N ARG A 60 -10.83 -0.42 0.63
CA ARG A 60 -10.27 -1.71 1.04
C ARG A 60 -8.77 -1.70 0.80
N LEU A 61 -8.02 -1.97 1.85
CA LEU A 61 -6.56 -1.93 1.84
C LEU A 61 -5.97 -3.32 2.07
N SER A 62 -4.74 -3.53 1.61
CA SER A 62 -4.01 -4.75 1.95
C SER A 62 -3.87 -4.93 3.46
N GLN A 63 -3.80 -6.19 3.91
CA GLN A 63 -3.65 -6.56 5.31
C GLN A 63 -2.39 -5.98 5.95
N ILE A 64 -1.36 -5.65 5.16
CA ILE A 64 -0.11 -5.01 5.63
C ILE A 64 -0.39 -3.69 6.37
N PHE A 65 -1.36 -2.91 5.90
CA PHE A 65 -1.71 -1.62 6.51
C PHE A 65 -2.39 -1.79 7.87
N ARG A 66 -2.96 -2.97 8.13
CA ARG A 66 -3.49 -3.31 9.46
C ARG A 66 -2.41 -3.87 10.38
N TRP A 67 -1.53 -4.74 9.89
CA TRP A 67 -0.46 -5.32 10.71
C TRP A 67 0.57 -4.28 11.14
N TYR A 68 0.97 -3.42 10.21
CA TYR A 68 1.99 -2.38 10.43
C TYR A 68 1.37 -0.99 10.52
N LYS A 69 0.12 -0.89 11.00
CA LYS A 69 -0.63 0.38 11.08
C LYS A 69 0.19 1.49 11.77
N ALA A 70 0.99 1.14 12.78
CA ALA A 70 1.87 2.07 13.49
C ALA A 70 2.87 2.77 12.55
N ASP A 71 3.45 2.04 11.60
CA ASP A 71 4.42 2.55 10.62
C ASP A 71 3.76 3.54 9.65
N PHE A 72 2.46 3.37 9.38
CA PHE A 72 1.65 4.24 8.54
C PHE A 72 0.94 5.36 9.31
N GLY A 73 1.41 5.68 10.53
CA GLY A 73 0.93 6.78 11.36
C GLY A 73 -0.08 6.41 12.45
N GLY A 74 -0.51 5.14 12.52
CA GLY A 74 -1.24 4.58 13.67
C GLY A 74 -2.76 4.70 13.63
N THR A 75 -3.34 5.46 12.71
CA THR A 75 -4.80 5.60 12.56
C THR A 75 -5.24 5.40 11.12
N ASP A 76 -6.51 5.05 10.89
CA ASP A 76 -7.01 4.81 9.53
C ASP A 76 -6.94 6.08 8.67
N GLU A 77 -7.16 7.25 9.25
CA GLU A 77 -7.03 8.54 8.54
C GLU A 77 -5.60 8.80 8.08
N LYS A 78 -4.62 8.48 8.95
CA LYS A 78 -3.20 8.65 8.62
C LYS A 78 -2.73 7.62 7.60
N VAL A 79 -3.22 6.39 7.68
CA VAL A 79 -3.00 5.36 6.67
C VAL A 79 -3.55 5.82 5.31
N LEU A 80 -4.79 6.28 5.24
CA LEU A 80 -5.39 6.74 3.99
C LEU A 80 -4.66 7.95 3.41
N LYS A 81 -4.20 8.87 4.27
CA LYS A 81 -3.34 9.98 3.84
C LYS A 81 -2.02 9.48 3.27
N TRP A 82 -1.36 8.54 3.95
CA TRP A 82 -0.11 7.94 3.48
C TRP A 82 -0.30 7.26 2.13
N VAL A 83 -1.38 6.47 1.98
CA VAL A 83 -1.76 5.83 0.71
C VAL A 83 -1.93 6.90 -0.38
N LEU A 84 -2.71 7.94 -0.13
CA LEU A 84 -2.94 9.01 -1.10
C LEU A 84 -1.64 9.70 -1.55
N ASP A 85 -0.72 9.94 -0.61
CA ASP A 85 0.55 10.62 -0.86
C ASP A 85 1.53 9.75 -1.66
N HIS A 86 1.38 8.43 -1.64
CA HIS A 86 2.26 7.46 -2.33
C HIS A 86 1.61 6.79 -3.55
N MET A 87 0.37 7.14 -3.89
CA MET A 87 -0.26 6.74 -5.14
C MET A 87 0.23 7.58 -6.33
N GLY A 88 0.35 6.91 -7.47
CA GLY A 88 0.57 7.56 -8.76
C GLY A 88 -0.58 8.47 -9.15
N ASP A 89 -0.35 9.38 -10.10
CA ASP A 89 -1.43 10.22 -10.62
C ASP A 89 -2.37 9.42 -11.53
N SER A 90 -3.28 8.69 -10.88
CA SER A 90 -4.27 7.80 -11.48
C SER A 90 -5.71 8.24 -11.19
N GLU A 91 -6.65 7.64 -11.92
CA GLU A 91 -8.08 7.80 -11.62
C GLU A 91 -8.40 7.31 -10.20
N LYS A 92 -7.72 6.25 -9.75
CA LYS A 92 -7.87 5.67 -8.41
C LYS A 92 -7.51 6.68 -7.32
N LYS A 93 -6.43 7.44 -7.48
CA LYS A 93 -6.05 8.54 -6.58
C LYS A 93 -7.12 9.64 -6.53
N THR A 94 -7.69 9.98 -7.69
CA THR A 94 -8.78 10.98 -7.77
C THR A 94 -10.04 10.50 -7.04
N ARG A 95 -10.41 9.23 -7.22
CA ARG A 95 -11.53 8.61 -6.50
C ARG A 95 -11.28 8.59 -4.99
N LEU A 96 -10.07 8.24 -4.55
CA LEU A 96 -9.70 8.26 -3.13
C LEU A 96 -9.81 9.66 -2.53
N ARG A 97 -9.34 10.71 -3.23
CA ARG A 97 -9.55 12.10 -2.79
C ARG A 97 -11.02 12.46 -2.66
N GLY A 98 -11.84 12.02 -3.62
CA GLY A 98 -13.30 12.23 -3.58
C GLY A 98 -13.94 11.60 -2.35
N VAL A 99 -13.60 10.33 -2.07
CA VAL A 99 -14.07 9.60 -0.88
C VAL A 99 -13.56 10.25 0.41
N LEU A 100 -12.31 10.72 0.44
CA LEU A 100 -11.77 11.45 1.59
C LEU A 100 -12.51 12.75 1.87
N SER A 101 -12.96 13.44 0.82
CA SER A 101 -13.67 14.72 0.94
C SER A 101 -15.14 14.57 1.36
N SER A 102 -15.74 13.38 1.19
CA SER A 102 -17.14 13.12 1.56
C SER A 102 -17.34 12.86 3.05
N GLY A 103 -16.26 12.61 3.81
CA GLY A 103 -16.24 12.53 5.28
C GLY A 103 -16.81 11.25 5.89
N LYS A 104 -17.45 10.36 5.11
CA LYS A 104 -17.89 9.03 5.56
C LYS A 104 -17.11 7.96 4.82
N ILE A 105 -16.07 7.44 5.49
CA ILE A 105 -15.18 6.44 4.92
C ILE A 105 -15.20 5.20 5.79
N LYS A 106 -15.37 4.06 5.15
CA LYS A 106 -15.22 2.76 5.80
C LYS A 106 -13.92 2.13 5.32
N VAL A 107 -12.96 1.95 6.23
CA VAL A 107 -11.72 1.23 5.91
C VAL A 107 -11.92 -0.25 6.19
N THR A 108 -11.73 -1.09 5.18
CA THR A 108 -11.73 -2.55 5.31
C THR A 108 -10.39 -3.11 4.83
N PHE A 109 -10.14 -4.39 5.11
CA PHE A 109 -8.88 -5.05 4.72
C PHE A 109 -9.17 -6.30 3.91
N HIS A 110 -8.37 -6.53 2.86
CA HIS A 110 -8.43 -7.79 2.11
C HIS A 110 -8.12 -8.97 3.05
N PRO A 111 -8.88 -10.08 2.97
CA PRO A 111 -8.50 -11.30 3.67
C PRO A 111 -7.16 -11.78 3.12
N TYR A 112 -6.18 -11.96 3.99
CA TYR A 112 -4.85 -12.40 3.57
C TYR A 112 -4.83 -13.91 3.38
N ASP A 113 -4.56 -14.35 2.15
CA ASP A 113 -4.34 -15.76 1.85
C ASP A 113 -2.87 -16.13 2.11
N TRP A 114 -2.65 -17.05 3.04
CA TRP A 114 -1.34 -17.56 3.42
C TRP A 114 -0.85 -18.70 2.52
N SER A 115 -1.59 -19.02 1.45
CA SER A 115 -1.21 -20.07 0.52
C SER A 115 0.12 -19.75 -0.19
N SER A 116 1.00 -20.74 -0.25
CA SER A 116 2.31 -20.62 -0.89
C SER A 116 2.15 -20.53 -2.41
N ASN A 117 2.88 -19.62 -3.07
CA ASN A 117 2.90 -19.49 -4.53
C ASN A 117 3.82 -20.51 -5.22
N SER A 118 4.00 -21.70 -4.63
CA SER A 118 4.68 -22.80 -5.30
C SER A 118 3.76 -23.36 -6.39
N SER A 119 3.73 -22.70 -7.54
CA SER A 119 3.29 -23.34 -8.77
C SER A 119 4.33 -24.40 -9.09
N ARG A 120 3.91 -25.67 -9.13
CA ARG A 120 4.68 -26.76 -9.74
C ARG A 120 5.01 -26.43 -11.19
#